data_AF-A0A388JJF1-F1
#
_entry.id   AF-A0A388JJF1-F1
#
_cell.length_a   1.000
_cell.length_b   1.000
_cell.length_c   1.000
_cell.angle_alpha   90.00
_cell.angle_beta   90.00
_cell.angle_gamma   90.00
#
_symmetry.space_group_name_H-M   'P 1'
#
loop_
_entity.id
_entity.type
_entity.pdbx_description
1 polymer ?
#
loop_
_entity_poly.entity_id
_entity_poly.type
_entity_poly.pdbx_seq_one_letter_code
_entity_poly.pdbx_strand_id
1 'polypeptide(L)'
;MTILQFPIEASLPWILIDYILEGNEVGHIDSVLMPFDIYNDAAECALHVLKQRFLYDEIEAEADLCFDQLVFKLSELIFAQFKARAASLLLDKSFLENSEYRDQLVPVLVCRFDSIFNQHHVEILGRQMDLVALLAQRMNKIFRENLEIIIARFEASDLCASV
;
A
#
# COMPACT_ATOMS: atom_id res chain seq x y z
N MET A 1 22.46 19.55 -20.68
CA MET A 1 21.33 18.61 -20.56
C MET A 1 20.56 19.05 -19.32
N THR A 2 19.54 19.87 -19.48
CA THR A 2 18.71 20.34 -18.37
C THR A 2 17.83 19.17 -17.92
N ILE A 3 17.97 18.76 -16.66
CA ILE A 3 17.04 17.82 -16.04
C ILE A 3 15.71 18.57 -15.95
N LEU A 4 14.72 18.14 -16.74
CA LEU A 4 13.43 18.83 -16.85
C LEU A 4 12.53 18.55 -15.65
N GLN A 5 12.71 17.43 -14.95
CA GLN A 5 11.95 17.05 -13.76
C GLN A 5 12.77 16.07 -12.89
N PHE A 6 12.64 16.18 -11.57
CA PHE A 6 13.26 15.23 -10.65
C PHE A 6 12.40 13.95 -10.54
N PRO A 7 13.01 12.79 -10.31
CA PRO A 7 12.26 11.56 -10.10
C PRO A 7 11.50 11.62 -8.76
N ILE A 8 10.38 10.90 -8.64
CA ILE A 8 9.52 10.95 -7.43
C ILE A 8 10.25 10.48 -6.17
N GLU A 9 11.28 9.65 -6.30
CA GLU A 9 12.13 9.20 -5.22
C GLU A 9 12.94 10.34 -4.58
N ALA A 10 13.04 11.48 -5.27
CA ALA A 10 13.61 12.72 -4.74
C ALA A 10 12.54 13.72 -4.25
N SER A 11 11.25 13.39 -4.36
CA SER A 11 10.14 14.23 -3.90
C SER A 11 9.87 14.03 -2.42
N LEU A 12 9.82 15.12 -1.66
CA LEU A 12 9.61 15.07 -0.21
C LEU A 12 8.28 14.37 0.17
N PRO A 13 7.11 14.71 -0.42
CA PRO A 13 5.87 13.97 -0.17
C PRO A 13 6.03 12.46 -0.35
N TRP A 14 6.65 12.01 -1.44
CA TRP A 14 6.84 10.59 -1.71
C TRP A 14 7.80 9.94 -0.72
N ILE A 15 8.93 10.58 -0.40
CA ILE A 15 9.89 10.08 0.59
C ILE A 15 9.21 9.83 1.95
N LEU A 16 8.31 10.72 2.37
CA LEU A 16 7.57 10.55 3.62
C LEU A 16 6.57 9.39 3.56
N ILE A 17 5.84 9.26 2.45
CA ILE A 17 4.91 8.14 2.22
C ILE A 17 5.68 6.82 2.23
N ASP A 18 6.79 6.76 1.50
CA ASP A 18 7.60 5.56 1.36
C ASP A 18 8.18 5.13 2.71
N TYR A 19 8.69 6.09 3.48
CA TYR A 19 9.16 5.85 4.85
C TYR A 19 8.06 5.26 5.76
N ILE A 20 6.82 5.74 5.64
CA ILE A 20 5.68 5.19 6.40
C ILE A 20 5.35 3.77 5.96
N LEU A 21 5.38 3.48 4.65
CA LEU A 21 5.04 2.18 4.08
C LEU A 21 6.10 1.11 4.35
N GLU A 22 7.39 1.49 4.33
CA GLU A 22 8.51 0.60 4.65
C GLU A 22 8.77 0.49 6.15
N GLY A 23 8.30 1.47 6.92
CA GLY A 23 8.42 1.49 8.37
C GLY A 23 7.65 0.35 9.04
N ASN A 24 8.29 -0.29 10.02
CA ASN A 24 7.67 -1.37 10.81
C ASN A 24 7.04 -0.85 12.12
N GLU A 25 6.83 0.47 12.21
CA GLU A 25 6.32 1.12 13.42
C GLU A 25 4.80 1.13 13.45
N VAL A 26 4.24 0.58 14.53
CA VAL A 26 2.80 0.47 14.75
C VAL A 26 2.20 1.87 14.90
N GLY A 27 1.31 2.24 13.98
CA GLY A 27 0.54 3.49 14.02
C GLY A 27 0.94 4.54 12.99
N HIS A 28 2.10 4.41 12.32
CA HIS A 28 2.47 5.34 11.25
C HIS A 28 1.59 5.20 10.00
N ILE A 29 1.00 4.01 9.80
CA ILE A 29 0.12 3.76 8.66
C ILE A 29 -1.12 4.67 8.67
N ASP A 30 -1.58 5.09 9.86
CA ASP A 30 -2.74 5.97 10.00
C ASP A 30 -2.48 7.36 9.40
N SER A 31 -1.22 7.79 9.34
CA SER A 31 -0.82 9.09 8.78
C SER A 31 -0.32 9.00 7.33
N VAL A 32 -0.44 7.86 6.66
CA VAL A 32 0.11 7.64 5.29
C VAL A 32 -0.45 8.61 4.25
N LEU A 33 -1.65 9.17 4.48
CA LEU A 33 -2.28 10.14 3.58
C LEU A 33 -1.86 11.59 3.86
N MET A 34 -1.35 11.89 5.06
CA MET A 34 -0.99 13.25 5.47
C MET A 34 0.02 13.93 4.52
N PRO A 35 1.03 13.25 3.96
CA PRO A 35 1.95 13.88 3.00
C PRO A 35 1.27 14.39 1.71
N PHE A 36 0.07 13.91 1.37
CA PHE A 36 -0.66 14.44 0.20
C PHE A 36 -1.17 15.87 0.40
N ASP A 37 -1.30 16.33 1.65
CA ASP A 37 -1.64 17.74 1.92
C ASP A 37 -0.53 18.69 1.45
N ILE A 38 0.72 18.21 1.37
CA ILE A 38 1.83 18.99 0.80
C ILE A 38 1.59 19.25 -0.70
N TYR A 39 0.98 18.31 -1.43
CA TYR A 39 0.57 18.54 -2.82
C TYR A 39 -0.55 19.57 -2.91
N ASN A 40 -1.50 19.56 -1.98
CA ASN A 40 -2.56 20.57 -1.91
C ASN A 40 -1.98 21.98 -1.70
N ASP A 41 -1.05 22.14 -0.74
CA ASP A 41 -0.36 23.40 -0.48
C ASP A 41 0.50 23.85 -1.68
N ALA A 42 1.21 22.91 -2.30
CA ALA A 42 2.05 23.19 -3.46
C ALA A 42 1.21 23.64 -4.67
N ALA A 43 0.07 23.00 -4.91
CA ALA A 43 -0.85 23.36 -5.98
C ALA A 43 -1.47 24.75 -5.78
N GLU A 44 -1.90 25.07 -4.55
CA GLU A 44 -2.40 26.39 -4.19
C GLU A 44 -1.33 27.46 -4.45
N CYS A 45 -0.10 27.20 -4.02
CA CYS A 45 1.04 28.09 -4.27
C CYS A 45 1.31 28.28 -5.77
N ALA A 46 1.31 27.20 -6.55
CA ALA A 46 1.55 27.22 -7.99
C ALA A 46 0.53 28.10 -8.73
N LEU A 47 -0.76 27.98 -8.38
CA LEU A 47 -1.84 28.71 -9.04
C LEU A 47 -1.99 30.14 -8.55
N HIS A 48 -1.95 30.37 -7.22
CA HIS A 48 -2.33 31.65 -6.63
C HIS A 48 -1.14 32.58 -6.35
N VAL A 49 0.02 32.01 -5.99
CA VAL A 49 1.23 32.79 -5.67
C VAL A 49 2.12 32.92 -6.91
N LEU A 50 2.54 31.80 -7.50
CA LEU A 50 3.47 31.77 -8.63
C LEU A 50 2.77 32.06 -9.97
N LYS A 51 1.47 31.76 -10.05
CA LYS A 51 0.63 31.93 -11.25
C LYS A 51 1.22 31.20 -12.47
N GLN A 52 1.79 30.02 -12.25
CA GLN A 52 2.39 29.19 -13.28
C GLN A 52 1.58 27.90 -13.42
N ARG A 53 0.88 27.78 -14.55
CA ARG A 53 0.07 26.58 -14.83
C ARG A 53 0.92 25.32 -15.00
N PHE A 54 2.07 25.43 -15.64
CA PHE A 54 2.92 24.27 -15.88
C PHE A 54 3.40 23.61 -14.57
N LEU A 55 3.63 24.40 -13.50
CA LEU A 55 3.97 23.86 -12.19
C LEU A 55 2.81 23.07 -11.58
N TYR A 56 1.59 23.56 -11.75
CA TYR A 56 0.41 22.82 -11.31
C TYR A 56 0.27 21.51 -12.10
N ASP A 57 0.45 21.54 -13.42
CA ASP A 57 0.36 20.33 -14.26
C ASP A 57 1.43 19.29 -13.85
N GLU A 58 2.64 19.72 -13.46
CA GLU A 58 3.69 18.84 -12.93
C GLU A 58 3.34 18.27 -11.54
N ILE A 59 2.83 19.11 -10.63
CA ILE A 59 2.37 18.69 -9.29
C ILE A 59 1.24 17.67 -9.41
N GLU A 60 0.28 17.93 -10.30
CA GLU A 60 -0.85 17.05 -10.57
C GLU A 60 -0.39 15.68 -11.07
N ALA A 61 0.51 15.67 -12.07
CA ALA A 61 1.07 14.43 -12.61
C ALA A 61 1.88 13.64 -11.56
N GLU A 62 2.62 14.32 -10.68
CA GLU A 62 3.39 13.69 -9.62
C GLU A 62 2.50 13.10 -8.52
N ALA A 63 1.47 13.83 -8.10
CA ALA A 63 0.50 13.38 -7.11
C ALA A 63 -0.27 12.14 -7.60
N ASP A 64 -0.68 12.12 -8.86
CA ASP A 64 -1.37 10.97 -9.47
C ASP A 64 -0.47 9.72 -9.47
N LEU A 65 0.79 9.87 -9.89
CA LEU A 65 1.75 8.77 -9.86
C LEU A 65 2.01 8.26 -8.43
N CYS A 66 2.21 9.16 -7.48
CA CYS A 66 2.43 8.81 -6.08
C CYS A 66 1.22 8.09 -5.48
N PHE A 67 0.00 8.53 -5.83
CA PHE A 67 -1.22 7.89 -5.35
C PHE A 67 -1.38 6.47 -5.89
N ASP A 68 -1.12 6.25 -7.18
CA ASP A 68 -1.13 4.92 -7.78
C ASP A 68 -0.12 3.96 -7.13
N GLN A 69 1.07 4.48 -6.80
CA GLN A 69 2.11 3.72 -6.10
C GLN A 69 1.75 3.45 -4.63
N LEU A 70 1.15 4.42 -3.93
CA LEU A 70 0.59 4.23 -2.60
C LEU A 70 -0.42 3.08 -2.60
N VAL A 71 -1.43 3.15 -3.48
CA VAL A 71 -2.48 2.12 -3.58
C VAL A 71 -1.86 0.76 -3.87
N PHE A 72 -0.83 0.69 -4.71
CA PHE A 72 -0.09 -0.55 -4.94
C PHE A 72 0.54 -1.10 -3.68
N LYS A 73 1.48 -0.36 -3.08
CA LYS A 73 2.28 -0.81 -1.94
C LYS A 73 1.39 -1.11 -0.74
N LEU A 74 0.39 -0.27 -0.48
CA LEU A 74 -0.57 -0.46 0.61
C LEU A 74 -1.42 -1.71 0.42
N SER A 75 -1.89 -1.99 -0.80
CA SER A 75 -2.66 -3.21 -1.08
C SER A 75 -1.85 -4.48 -0.88
N GLU A 76 -0.58 -4.49 -1.30
CA GLU A 76 0.36 -5.60 -1.10
C GLU A 76 0.62 -5.82 0.40
N LEU A 77 0.89 -4.73 1.12
CA LEU A 77 1.12 -4.77 2.57
C LEU A 77 -0.08 -5.34 3.31
N ILE A 78 -1.28 -4.80 3.08
CA ILE A 78 -2.52 -5.27 3.70
C ILE A 78 -2.76 -6.75 3.38
N PHE A 79 -2.66 -7.13 2.10
CA PHE A 79 -2.90 -8.50 1.68
C PHE A 79 -1.91 -9.48 2.32
N ALA A 80 -0.61 -9.16 2.32
CA ALA A 80 0.43 -9.98 2.92
C ALA A 80 0.18 -10.18 4.43
N GLN A 81 -0.20 -9.11 5.14
CA GLN A 81 -0.48 -9.15 6.58
C GLN A 81 -1.69 -10.05 6.89
N PHE A 82 -2.80 -9.90 6.16
CA PHE A 82 -3.98 -10.76 6.35
C PHE A 82 -3.72 -12.21 5.94
N LYS A 83 -2.95 -12.44 4.87
CA LYS A 83 -2.53 -13.78 4.46
C LYS A 83 -1.68 -14.46 5.53
N ALA A 84 -0.71 -13.75 6.09
CA ALA A 84 0.12 -14.24 7.18
C ALA A 84 -0.71 -14.54 8.44
N ARG A 85 -1.69 -13.69 8.76
CA ARG A 85 -2.65 -13.92 9.86
C ARG A 85 -3.49 -15.17 9.65
N ALA A 86 -4.03 -15.37 8.44
CA ALA A 86 -4.82 -16.54 8.12
C ALA A 86 -3.96 -17.82 8.22
N ALA A 87 -2.72 -17.78 7.74
CA ALA A 87 -1.77 -18.88 7.85
C ALA A 87 -1.46 -19.22 9.31
N SER A 88 -1.24 -18.23 10.17
CA SER A 88 -0.95 -18.46 11.59
C SER A 88 -2.16 -18.99 12.38
N LEU A 89 -3.38 -18.63 11.98
CA LEU A 89 -4.61 -19.18 12.55
C LEU A 89 -4.86 -20.65 12.17
N LEU A 90 -4.44 -21.05 10.97
CA LEU A 90 -4.59 -22.42 10.46
C LEU A 90 -3.44 -23.35 10.88
N LEU A 91 -2.29 -22.81 11.30
CA LEU A 91 -1.16 -23.61 11.76
C LEU A 91 -1.49 -24.33 13.07
N ASP A 92 -1.09 -25.60 13.16
CA ASP A 92 -1.31 -26.38 14.38
C ASP A 92 -0.48 -25.83 15.55
N LYS A 93 -1.12 -25.66 16.70
CA LYS A 93 -0.50 -25.07 17.90
C LYS A 93 0.54 -26.00 18.50
N SER A 94 0.31 -27.32 18.46
CA SER A 94 1.31 -28.30 18.87
C SER A 94 2.57 -28.25 18.01
N PHE A 95 2.42 -27.96 16.71
CA PHE A 95 3.58 -27.76 15.83
C PHE A 95 4.33 -26.47 16.16
N LEU A 96 3.63 -25.36 16.41
CA LEU A 96 4.23 -24.08 16.79
C LEU A 96 5.05 -24.18 18.09
N GLU A 97 4.50 -24.84 19.11
CA GLU A 97 5.15 -24.99 20.43
C GLU A 97 6.42 -25.83 20.38
N ASN A 98 6.50 -26.78 19.44
CA ASN A 98 7.68 -27.61 19.22
C ASN A 98 8.68 -27.01 18.21
N SER A 99 8.33 -25.91 17.54
CA SER A 99 9.20 -25.26 16.57
C SER A 99 10.13 -24.24 17.23
N GLU A 100 11.43 -24.27 16.90
CA GLU A 100 12.39 -23.24 17.30
C GLU A 100 12.09 -21.87 16.67
N TYR A 101 11.20 -21.82 15.68
CA TYR A 101 10.83 -20.64 14.89
C TYR A 101 9.56 -19.94 15.38
N ARG A 102 9.08 -20.24 16.59
CA ARG A 102 7.84 -19.69 17.16
C ARG A 102 7.73 -18.17 17.01
N ASP A 103 8.81 -17.43 17.29
CA ASP A 103 8.83 -15.96 17.23
C ASP A 103 8.86 -15.41 15.79
N GLN A 104 9.22 -16.23 14.79
CA GLN A 104 9.17 -15.88 13.36
C GLN A 104 7.85 -16.31 12.70
N LEU A 105 7.24 -17.40 13.18
CA LEU A 105 6.01 -17.98 12.66
C LEU A 105 4.74 -17.34 13.22
N VAL A 106 4.82 -16.70 14.38
CA VAL A 106 3.78 -15.81 14.89
C VAL A 106 4.12 -14.41 14.41
N PRO A 107 3.63 -13.98 13.24
CA PRO A 107 3.84 -12.60 12.84
C PRO A 107 3.17 -11.72 13.92
N VAL A 108 3.94 -10.81 14.50
CA VAL A 108 3.44 -9.79 15.44
C VAL A 108 2.63 -8.79 14.61
N LEU A 109 1.44 -9.21 14.20
CA LEU A 109 0.57 -8.43 13.32
C LEU A 109 -0.27 -7.48 14.18
N VAL A 110 0.30 -6.32 14.47
CA VAL A 110 -0.44 -5.21 15.08
C VAL A 110 -0.46 -4.00 14.13
N CYS A 111 -0.45 -4.23 12.82
CA CYS A 111 -0.82 -3.17 11.89
C CYS A 111 -2.35 -3.01 11.94
N ARG A 112 -2.81 -1.90 12.53
CA ARG A 112 -4.23 -1.53 12.52
C ARG A 112 -4.49 -0.76 11.24
N PHE A 113 -5.28 -1.34 10.35
CA PHE A 113 -5.71 -0.68 9.11
C PHE A 113 -7.11 -0.07 9.25
N ASP A 114 -7.65 -0.02 10.47
CA ASP A 114 -9.02 0.46 10.73
C ASP A 114 -9.21 1.90 10.25
N SER A 115 -8.21 2.77 10.46
CA SER A 115 -8.21 4.15 9.98
C SER A 115 -8.34 4.24 8.46
N ILE A 116 -7.55 3.43 7.74
CA ILE A 116 -7.49 3.34 6.27
C ILE A 116 -8.80 2.80 5.69
N PHE A 117 -9.38 1.77 6.30
CA PHE A 117 -10.64 1.19 5.83
C PHE A 117 -11.85 2.10 6.05
N ASN A 118 -11.70 3.16 6.84
CA ASN A 118 -12.72 4.20 7.00
C ASN A 118 -12.52 5.39 6.04
N GLN A 119 -11.47 5.40 5.20
CA GLN A 119 -11.19 6.50 4.26
C GLN A 119 -11.93 6.34 2.92
N HIS A 120 -13.22 6.65 2.91
CA HIS A 120 -14.02 6.65 1.67
C HIS A 120 -13.93 7.93 0.85
N HIS A 121 -13.37 8.99 1.45
CA HIS A 121 -13.38 10.33 0.87
C HIS A 121 -12.06 11.03 1.19
N VAL A 122 -11.05 10.75 0.37
CA VAL A 122 -9.76 11.43 0.45
C VAL A 122 -9.78 12.55 -0.57
N GLU A 123 -9.58 13.80 -0.12
CA GLU A 123 -9.51 14.96 -1.01
C GLU A 123 -8.05 15.24 -1.39
N ILE A 124 -7.74 15.10 -2.68
CA ILE A 124 -6.41 15.35 -3.23
C ILE A 124 -6.57 16.24 -4.45
N LEU A 125 -5.95 17.42 -4.43
CA LEU A 125 -6.01 18.42 -5.51
C LEU A 125 -7.45 18.77 -5.91
N GLY A 126 -8.38 18.81 -4.94
CA GLY A 126 -9.81 19.09 -5.14
C GLY A 126 -10.61 17.92 -5.73
N ARG A 127 -9.99 16.75 -5.91
CA ARG A 127 -10.65 15.51 -6.36
C ARG A 127 -10.97 14.64 -5.15
N GLN A 128 -12.11 13.96 -5.19
CA GLN A 128 -12.49 13.00 -4.16
C GLN A 128 -12.15 11.59 -4.61
N MET A 129 -11.35 10.90 -3.81
CA MET A 129 -10.89 9.54 -4.09
C MET A 129 -11.44 8.58 -3.04
N ASP A 130 -12.03 7.48 -3.52
CA ASP A 130 -12.44 6.36 -2.66
C ASP A 130 -11.28 5.36 -2.56
N LEU A 131 -10.46 5.55 -1.53
CA LEU A 131 -9.30 4.70 -1.28
C LEU A 131 -9.73 3.24 -1.03
N VAL A 132 -10.84 3.01 -0.34
CA VAL A 132 -11.33 1.67 0.00
C VAL A 132 -11.74 0.91 -1.26
N ALA A 133 -12.44 1.56 -2.20
CA ALA A 133 -12.80 0.93 -3.47
C ALA A 133 -11.57 0.54 -4.29
N LEU A 134 -10.56 1.40 -4.34
CA LEU A 134 -9.32 1.14 -5.07
C LEU A 134 -8.49 0.01 -4.43
N LEU A 135 -8.37 0.01 -3.11
CA LEU A 135 -7.73 -1.07 -2.36
C LEU A 135 -8.47 -2.40 -2.58
N ALA A 136 -9.81 -2.41 -2.51
CA ALA A 136 -10.61 -3.60 -2.73
C ALA A 136 -10.43 -4.16 -4.15
N GLN A 137 -10.46 -3.30 -5.18
CA GLN A 137 -10.23 -3.71 -6.56
C GLN A 137 -8.86 -4.40 -6.70
N ARG A 138 -7.82 -3.82 -6.11
CA ARG A 138 -6.46 -4.33 -6.22
C ARG A 138 -6.25 -5.61 -5.42
N MET A 139 -6.72 -5.66 -4.19
CA MET A 139 -6.67 -6.87 -3.36
C MET A 139 -7.43 -8.04 -4.01
N ASN A 140 -8.57 -7.77 -4.64
CA ASN A 140 -9.31 -8.80 -5.38
C ASN A 140 -8.49 -9.37 -6.56
N LYS A 141 -7.69 -8.53 -7.23
CA LYS A 141 -6.77 -8.99 -8.27
C LYS A 141 -5.68 -9.88 -7.68
N ILE A 142 -5.00 -9.42 -6.63
CA ILE A 142 -3.95 -10.20 -5.94
C ILE A 142 -4.50 -11.55 -5.47
N PHE A 143 -5.71 -11.57 -4.91
CA PHE A 143 -6.36 -12.80 -4.45
C PHE A 143 -6.60 -13.80 -5.58
N ARG A 144 -7.11 -13.34 -6.74
CA ARG A 144 -7.32 -14.19 -7.93
C ARG A 144 -6.01 -14.76 -8.46
N GLU A 145 -4.97 -13.93 -8.56
CA GLU A 145 -3.64 -14.37 -8.99
C GLU A 145 -3.06 -15.43 -8.04
N ASN A 146 -3.24 -15.25 -6.72
CA ASN A 146 -2.83 -16.26 -5.74
C ASN A 146 -3.60 -17.58 -5.89
N LEU A 147 -4.90 -17.54 -6.20
CA LEU A 147 -5.70 -18.74 -6.47
C LEU A 147 -5.24 -19.46 -7.74
N GLU A 148 -4.99 -18.71 -8.82
CA GLU A 148 -4.48 -19.27 -10.07
C GLU A 148 -3.14 -19.98 -9.86
N ILE A 149 -2.24 -19.40 -9.06
CA ILE A 149 -0.96 -20.03 -8.68
C ILE A 149 -1.19 -21.35 -7.92
N ILE A 150 -2.13 -21.38 -6.98
CA ILE A 150 -2.43 -22.59 -6.20
C ILE A 150 -3.02 -23.68 -7.10
N ILE A 151 -3.93 -23.32 -7.99
CA ILE A 151 -4.56 -24.25 -8.94
C ILE A 151 -3.50 -24.79 -9.91
N ALA A 152 -2.68 -23.93 -10.51
CA ALA A 152 -1.61 -24.35 -11.41
C ALA A 152 -0.60 -25.28 -10.71
N ARG A 153 -0.28 -25.00 -9.43
CA ARG A 153 0.58 -25.87 -8.63
C ARG A 153 -0.07 -27.23 -8.38
N PHE A 154 -1.36 -27.26 -8.11
CA PHE A 154 -2.12 -28.50 -7.94
C PHE A 154 -2.16 -29.31 -9.24
N GLU A 155 -2.45 -28.69 -10.38
CA GLU A 155 -2.49 -29.33 -11.71
C GLU A 155 -1.13 -29.90 -12.13
N ALA A 156 -0.03 -29.28 -11.71
CA ALA A 156 1.33 -29.74 -11.98
C ALA A 156 1.81 -30.84 -11.01
N SER A 157 1.08 -31.11 -9.94
CA SER A 157 1.47 -32.07 -8.91
C SER A 157 0.77 -33.43 -9.09
N ASP A 158 1.41 -34.50 -8.61
CA ASP A 158 0.79 -35.83 -8.59
C ASP A 158 -0.41 -35.89 -7.63
N LEU A 159 -1.30 -36.87 -7.83
CA LEU A 159 -2.51 -37.11 -7.03
C LEU A 159 -2.28 -37.16 -5.51
N CYS A 160 -1.06 -37.48 -5.05
CA CYS A 160 -0.69 -37.49 -3.64
C CYS A 160 -0.58 -36.08 -3.02
N ALA A 161 -0.53 -35.02 -3.81
CA ALA A 161 -0.43 -33.64 -3.34
C ALA A 161 -1.80 -32.99 -3.04
N SER A 162 -2.90 -33.75 -3.13
CA SER A 162 -4.26 -33.26 -2.86
C SER A 162 -4.63 -33.18 -1.37
N VAL A 163 -3.67 -33.37 -0.46
CA VAL A 163 -3.88 -33.44 0.99
C VAL A 163 -3.07 -32.37 1.70
#